data_AF-A0A7S7U3U1-F1
#
_entry.id   AF-A0A7S7U3U1-F1
#
_cell.length_a   1.000
_cell.length_b   1.000
_cell.length_c   1.000
_cell.angle_alpha   90.00
_cell.angle_beta   90.00
_cell.angle_gamma   90.00
#
_symmetry.space_group_name_H-M   'P 1'
#
loop_
_entity.id
_entity.type
_entity.pdbx_description
1 polymer ?
#
loop_
_entity_poly.entity_id
_entity_poly.type
_entity_poly.pdbx_seq_one_letter_code
_entity_poly.pdbx_strand_id
1 'polypeptide(L)'
;MNGSGFSKLNRLLLAVAALLLIVCQPAFAEKRVALVLGNSAYRNTAALANPVNDASVMAATLKNAGFDVVDFRKDLPAVETRRALREFADLARDADIALVYYAGHGIEVDGANYLIPVDARLERDTDVYDEAFSLDRILVAIEPARKLRLVILDACRDNPFAKTMKRTLATRAIGQGLAKVEPTSPNVLIAYSAKAGSTAADGDGKNSPFTIALSKFLPTPGLDVRRAFGYVRDEVLKTTNNRQEPFVYGSLGGEDVPLVPAPARPAPAAAAAAPAAPAPTPQSEARRDYELALQIGNKSAMNAFLAQYPSGYYANLARLQLEKFTAEDARVAATEKARLAEQERARLAAEGAQKAQQAKAEADAKAAEAARLAAERAKQVAQEQAAAAEQKRQADAALADRAATNKPATDQAATQAASAPPAPPAAPEKTTTVAALATGPPEVDVVKSVQTELRRVGCLTGAVDGDWNAASQRSLTLFNRYAGTKLDIKTANVDALDAVRLKQSRVCPLACEHGYKADGDRCTRIVCAEGSFLNDDNECEKRRERKPVAKRDSDERPSRRDRERAFHPQREPQVPSAEVPRPQGRARAEGGGSGQIMCDAYLCRPVRRGCHLEYRGGGGPGGNTGNVEVCN
;
A
#
# COMPACT_ATOMS: atom_id res chain seq x y z
N MET A 1 35.08 75.71 51.24
CA MET A 1 33.87 75.62 50.38
C MET A 1 33.59 74.17 49.97
N ASN A 2 32.32 73.81 49.77
CA ASN A 2 31.80 72.84 48.78
C ASN A 2 32.48 71.47 48.57
N GLY A 3 32.77 70.70 49.63
CA GLY A 3 33.19 69.28 49.49
C GLY A 3 32.06 68.29 49.14
N SER A 4 30.79 68.66 49.34
CA SER A 4 29.65 67.72 49.29
C SER A 4 29.02 67.49 47.91
N GLY A 5 29.36 68.29 46.90
CA GLY A 5 28.77 68.21 45.55
C GLY A 5 29.19 66.96 44.78
N PHE A 6 30.49 66.69 44.68
CA PHE A 6 31.04 65.59 43.89
C PHE A 6 30.53 64.21 44.32
N SER A 7 30.40 63.95 45.64
CA SER A 7 29.87 62.68 46.14
C SER A 7 28.39 62.46 45.79
N LYS A 8 27.59 63.54 45.68
CA LYS A 8 26.19 63.43 45.23
C LYS A 8 26.11 63.19 43.72
N LEU A 9 26.90 63.90 42.91
CA LEU A 9 26.91 63.74 41.46
C LEU A 9 27.37 62.34 41.04
N ASN A 10 28.43 61.80 41.67
CA ASN A 10 28.94 60.47 41.34
C ASN A 10 27.96 59.35 41.76
N ARG A 11 27.26 59.51 42.90
CA ARG A 11 26.17 58.60 43.29
C ARG A 11 24.97 58.66 42.34
N LEU A 12 24.64 59.84 41.81
CA LEU A 12 23.58 60.00 40.82
C LEU A 12 23.94 59.30 39.49
N LEU A 13 25.18 59.48 39.02
CA LEU A 13 25.71 58.80 37.82
C LEU A 13 25.72 57.27 37.97
N LEU A 14 26.16 56.75 39.12
CA LEU A 14 26.11 55.32 39.42
C LEU A 14 24.67 54.78 39.48
N ALA A 15 23.73 55.53 40.06
CA ALA A 15 22.32 55.15 40.09
C ALA A 15 21.69 55.13 38.69
N VAL A 16 22.00 56.11 37.84
CA VAL A 16 21.53 56.16 36.44
C VAL A 16 22.15 55.04 35.60
N ALA A 17 23.44 54.74 35.78
CA ALA A 17 24.10 53.62 35.10
C ALA A 17 23.51 52.25 35.53
N ALA A 18 23.25 52.07 36.82
CA ALA A 18 22.58 50.87 37.32
C ALA A 18 21.14 50.74 36.78
N LEU A 19 20.40 51.85 36.71
CA LEU A 19 19.05 51.87 36.14
C LEU A 19 19.05 51.50 34.64
N LEU A 20 20.00 52.02 33.87
CA LEU A 20 20.19 51.67 32.46
C LEU A 20 20.53 50.18 32.27
N LEU A 21 21.36 49.60 33.15
CA LEU A 21 21.67 48.17 33.13
C LEU A 21 20.47 47.29 33.51
N ILE A 22 19.60 47.74 34.41
CA ILE A 22 18.37 47.01 34.79
C ILE A 22 17.33 47.02 33.66
N VAL A 23 17.18 48.16 32.96
CA VAL A 23 16.27 48.30 31.80
C VAL A 23 16.74 47.46 30.60
N CYS A 24 18.04 47.20 30.47
CA CYS A 24 18.60 46.37 29.40
C CYS A 24 18.50 44.87 29.69
N GLN A 25 17.29 44.37 30.00
CA GLN A 25 17.02 42.94 29.97
C GLN A 25 17.20 42.41 28.53
N PRO A 26 17.82 41.23 28.33
CA PRO A 26 17.79 40.59 27.03
C PRO A 26 16.34 40.20 26.72
N ALA A 27 15.76 40.82 25.71
CA ALA A 27 14.52 40.33 25.11
C ALA A 27 14.82 38.95 24.50
N PHE A 28 14.42 37.89 25.20
CA PHE A 28 14.45 36.52 24.67
C PHE A 28 13.43 36.40 23.53
N ALA A 29 13.81 36.90 22.36
CA ALA A 29 13.10 36.67 21.12
C ALA A 29 13.09 35.16 20.85
N GLU A 30 11.89 34.60 20.72
CA GLU A 30 11.72 33.18 20.41
C GLU A 30 12.33 32.88 19.05
N LYS A 31 13.28 31.93 18.98
CA LYS A 31 14.01 31.65 17.74
C LYS A 31 13.13 30.80 16.83
N ARG A 32 12.76 31.34 15.67
CA ARG A 32 11.79 30.76 14.73
C ARG A 32 12.47 30.44 13.40
N VAL A 33 12.56 29.16 13.07
CA VAL A 33 13.25 28.67 11.86
C VAL A 33 12.27 27.93 10.94
N ALA A 34 12.39 28.16 9.64
CA ALA A 34 11.59 27.51 8.62
C ALA A 34 12.45 26.95 7.48
N LEU A 35 12.11 25.75 7.00
CA LEU A 35 12.59 25.16 5.75
C LEU A 35 11.39 25.11 4.78
N VAL A 36 11.56 25.64 3.59
CA VAL A 36 10.46 25.83 2.63
C VAL A 36 10.87 25.23 1.28
N LEU A 37 10.28 24.08 0.95
CA LEU A 37 10.60 23.26 -0.21
C LEU A 37 9.47 23.32 -1.25
N GLY A 38 9.78 23.60 -2.51
CA GLY A 38 8.84 23.49 -3.62
C GLY A 38 9.43 22.69 -4.79
N ASN A 39 8.86 21.54 -5.12
CA ASN A 39 9.31 20.70 -6.23
C ASN A 39 8.28 20.72 -7.37
N SER A 40 8.68 21.27 -8.52
CA SER A 40 7.87 21.38 -9.74
C SER A 40 8.49 20.62 -10.91
N ALA A 41 9.81 20.72 -11.10
CA ALA A 41 10.53 20.30 -12.31
C ALA A 41 11.00 18.82 -12.27
N TYR A 42 10.05 17.90 -12.06
CA TYR A 42 10.32 16.46 -12.04
C TYR A 42 10.92 15.94 -13.36
N ARG A 43 11.95 15.10 -13.29
CA ARG A 43 12.69 14.59 -14.45
C ARG A 43 12.06 13.34 -15.08
N ASN A 44 11.41 12.51 -14.26
CA ASN A 44 10.92 11.18 -14.66
C ASN A 44 9.40 11.03 -14.52
N THR A 45 8.68 12.12 -14.23
CA THR A 45 7.21 12.16 -14.13
C THR A 45 6.68 13.55 -14.48
N ALA A 46 5.36 13.73 -14.48
CA ALA A 46 4.72 14.99 -14.83
C ALA A 46 5.14 16.14 -13.89
N ALA A 47 5.57 17.25 -14.48
CA ALA A 47 5.90 18.48 -13.78
C ALA A 47 4.64 19.16 -13.23
N LEU A 48 4.76 19.79 -12.05
CA LEU A 48 3.67 20.48 -11.37
C LEU A 48 3.83 22.00 -11.52
N ALA A 49 2.78 22.72 -11.93
CA ALA A 49 2.88 24.14 -12.26
C ALA A 49 3.07 25.07 -11.04
N ASN A 50 2.43 24.73 -9.91
CA ASN A 50 2.24 25.64 -8.77
C ASN A 50 3.21 25.46 -7.58
N PRO A 51 3.75 24.27 -7.22
CA PRO A 51 4.56 24.08 -6.00
C PRO A 51 5.73 25.06 -5.77
N VAL A 52 6.43 25.49 -6.82
CA VAL A 52 7.51 26.50 -6.68
C VAL A 52 6.97 27.91 -6.45
N ASN A 53 5.77 28.24 -6.96
CA ASN A 53 5.07 29.49 -6.64
C ASN A 53 4.54 29.46 -5.21
N ASP A 54 3.91 28.35 -4.82
CA ASP A 54 3.35 28.14 -3.48
C ASP A 54 4.43 28.22 -2.39
N ALA A 55 5.53 27.50 -2.57
CA ALA A 55 6.68 27.57 -1.67
C ALA A 55 7.32 28.97 -1.64
N SER A 56 7.34 29.70 -2.76
CA SER A 56 7.82 31.09 -2.81
C SER A 56 6.91 32.05 -2.02
N VAL A 57 5.59 31.91 -2.15
CA VAL A 57 4.59 32.65 -1.37
C VAL A 57 4.75 32.35 0.12
N MET A 58 4.87 31.08 0.50
CA MET A 58 5.04 30.70 1.89
C MET A 58 6.37 31.17 2.49
N ALA A 59 7.47 31.16 1.73
CA ALA A 59 8.73 31.75 2.18
C ALA A 59 8.59 33.27 2.44
N ALA A 60 7.87 34.00 1.57
CA ALA A 60 7.59 35.41 1.79
C ALA A 60 6.68 35.65 3.01
N THR A 61 5.59 34.87 3.17
CA THR A 61 4.71 34.93 4.34
C THR A 61 5.45 34.68 5.64
N LEU A 62 6.30 33.64 5.71
CA LEU A 62 7.03 33.28 6.93
C LEU A 62 8.12 34.31 7.27
N LYS A 63 8.76 34.90 6.26
CA LYS A 63 9.69 36.03 6.47
C LYS A 63 8.97 37.26 7.00
N ASN A 64 7.78 37.58 6.47
CA ASN A 64 6.95 38.69 6.95
C ASN A 64 6.34 38.42 8.34
N ALA A 65 6.14 37.14 8.71
CA ALA A 65 5.81 36.71 10.07
C ALA A 65 6.97 36.86 11.07
N GLY A 66 8.18 37.20 10.60
CA GLY A 66 9.36 37.46 11.41
C GLY A 66 10.17 36.22 11.80
N PHE A 67 10.09 35.13 11.04
CA PHE A 67 11.00 33.99 11.23
C PHE A 67 12.45 34.44 10.99
N ASP A 68 13.35 34.12 11.92
CA ASP A 68 14.77 34.52 11.91
C ASP A 68 15.53 33.89 10.75
N VAL A 69 15.18 32.64 10.41
CA VAL A 69 15.73 31.90 9.28
C VAL A 69 14.57 31.30 8.48
N VAL A 70 14.49 31.65 7.20
CA VAL A 70 13.56 31.03 6.23
C VAL A 70 14.40 30.50 5.07
N ASP A 71 14.71 29.21 5.11
CA ASP A 71 15.51 28.54 4.12
C ASP A 71 14.64 28.06 2.95
N PHE A 72 14.54 28.89 1.91
CA PHE A 72 13.80 28.55 0.70
C PHE A 72 14.67 27.74 -0.28
N ARG A 73 14.13 26.63 -0.78
CA ARG A 73 14.73 25.79 -1.81
C ARG A 73 13.67 25.33 -2.80
N LYS A 74 14.07 25.15 -4.06
CA LYS A 74 13.21 24.65 -5.14
C LYS A 74 13.88 23.55 -5.94
N ASP A 75 13.05 22.67 -6.50
CA ASP A 75 13.42 21.62 -7.44
C ASP A 75 14.62 20.77 -7.00
N LEU A 76 14.64 20.37 -5.72
CA LEU A 76 15.81 19.74 -5.12
C LEU A 76 15.91 18.23 -5.48
N PRO A 77 17.12 17.75 -5.85
CA PRO A 77 17.41 16.33 -6.00
C PRO A 77 17.62 15.62 -4.65
N ALA A 78 17.55 14.30 -4.66
CA ALA A 78 17.56 13.44 -3.47
C ALA A 78 18.84 13.55 -2.61
N VAL A 79 19.96 14.02 -3.16
CA VAL A 79 21.21 14.26 -2.41
C VAL A 79 21.15 15.61 -1.67
N GLU A 80 20.52 16.61 -2.25
CA GLU A 80 20.48 17.98 -1.72
C GLU A 80 19.36 18.15 -0.70
N THR A 81 18.18 17.55 -0.90
CA THR A 81 17.12 17.51 0.13
C THR A 81 17.59 16.79 1.40
N ARG A 82 18.44 15.74 1.28
CA ARG A 82 19.09 15.08 2.43
C ARG A 82 20.07 15.99 3.16
N ARG A 83 20.67 16.95 2.47
CA ARG A 83 21.58 17.95 3.05
C ARG A 83 20.79 19.06 3.74
N ALA A 84 19.81 19.66 3.05
CA ALA A 84 18.95 20.71 3.59
C ALA A 84 18.22 20.26 4.87
N LEU A 85 17.69 19.04 4.92
CA LEU A 85 17.07 18.49 6.14
C LEU A 85 18.06 18.31 7.31
N ARG A 86 19.35 18.06 7.03
CA ARG A 86 20.40 17.99 8.08
C ARG A 86 20.76 19.38 8.58
N GLU A 87 21.05 20.30 7.66
CA GLU A 87 21.36 21.70 7.97
C GLU A 87 20.20 22.36 8.76
N PHE A 88 18.95 22.02 8.43
CA PHE A 88 17.78 22.46 9.19
C PHE A 88 17.66 21.80 10.57
N ALA A 89 17.97 20.51 10.71
CA ALA A 89 17.99 19.85 12.01
C ALA A 89 19.08 20.41 12.95
N ASP A 90 20.20 20.89 12.39
CA ASP A 90 21.22 21.62 13.14
C ASP A 90 20.69 23.00 13.61
N LEU A 91 19.96 23.73 12.75
CA LEU A 91 19.30 25.00 13.11
C LEU A 91 18.19 24.85 14.16
N ALA A 92 17.46 23.73 14.14
CA ALA A 92 16.31 23.47 15.00
C ALA A 92 16.64 23.27 16.49
N ARG A 93 17.88 22.89 16.86
CA ARG A 93 18.27 22.61 18.27
C ARG A 93 18.14 23.82 19.20
N ASP A 94 18.32 25.00 18.64
CA ASP A 94 18.19 26.27 19.36
C ASP A 94 16.82 26.94 19.16
N ALA A 95 15.92 26.32 18.39
CA ALA A 95 14.66 26.94 17.99
C ALA A 95 13.54 26.68 18.99
N ASP A 96 12.75 27.72 19.26
CA ASP A 96 11.44 27.60 19.89
C ASP A 96 10.43 27.01 18.90
N ILE A 97 10.46 27.48 17.64
CA ILE A 97 9.57 27.02 16.57
C ILE A 97 10.41 26.53 15.39
N ALA A 98 10.19 25.29 14.98
CA ALA A 98 10.66 24.76 13.70
C ALA A 98 9.48 24.43 12.79
N LEU A 99 9.52 24.96 11.56
CA LEU A 99 8.49 24.78 10.54
C LEU A 99 9.10 24.14 9.28
N VAL A 100 8.53 23.05 8.77
CA VAL A 100 8.85 22.54 7.43
C VAL A 100 7.62 22.66 6.56
N TYR A 101 7.73 23.43 5.48
CA TYR A 101 6.74 23.47 4.41
C TYR A 101 7.27 22.70 3.21
N TYR A 102 6.45 21.82 2.64
CA TYR A 102 6.73 21.13 1.38
C TYR A 102 5.52 21.21 0.44
N ALA A 103 5.78 21.61 -0.81
CA ALA A 103 4.87 21.45 -1.94
C ALA A 103 5.48 20.57 -3.03
N GLY A 104 4.68 19.67 -3.59
CA GLY A 104 5.10 18.74 -4.65
C GLY A 104 4.39 17.38 -4.57
N HIS A 105 4.90 16.38 -5.30
CA HIS A 105 4.40 15.00 -5.23
C HIS A 105 4.69 14.35 -3.87
N GLY A 106 3.73 13.60 -3.34
CA GLY A 106 3.88 12.72 -2.17
C GLY A 106 3.09 11.43 -2.33
N ILE A 107 3.61 10.30 -1.82
CA ILE A 107 3.03 8.96 -1.99
C ILE A 107 3.02 8.15 -0.69
N GLU A 108 2.06 7.24 -0.59
CA GLU A 108 1.92 6.27 0.48
C GLU A 108 2.35 4.89 -0.02
N VAL A 109 3.33 4.30 0.66
CA VAL A 109 3.74 2.91 0.45
C VAL A 109 3.74 2.21 1.81
N ASP A 110 2.98 1.12 1.92
CA ASP A 110 2.89 0.29 3.13
C ASP A 110 2.48 1.08 4.40
N GLY A 111 1.58 2.06 4.23
CA GLY A 111 1.11 2.94 5.31
C GLY A 111 2.09 4.03 5.75
N ALA A 112 3.27 4.14 5.11
CA ALA A 112 4.26 5.17 5.37
C ALA A 112 4.26 6.27 4.28
N ASN A 113 4.51 7.51 4.70
CA ASN A 113 4.44 8.70 3.84
C ASN A 113 5.80 9.07 3.27
N TYR A 114 5.88 9.25 1.95
CA TYR A 114 7.10 9.59 1.23
C TYR A 114 6.93 10.85 0.37
N LEU A 115 7.86 11.80 0.50
CA LEU A 115 7.95 12.99 -0.34
C LEU A 115 8.97 12.77 -1.47
N ILE A 116 8.65 13.26 -2.67
CA ILE A 116 9.37 12.91 -3.90
C ILE A 116 10.33 14.06 -4.34
N PRO A 117 11.65 13.82 -4.43
CA PRO A 117 12.59 14.77 -5.02
C PRO A 117 12.52 14.73 -6.56
N VAL A 118 12.98 15.79 -7.23
CA VAL A 118 12.75 15.93 -8.69
C VAL A 118 13.49 14.90 -9.55
N ASP A 119 14.49 14.22 -9.02
CA ASP A 119 15.32 13.24 -9.72
C ASP A 119 14.90 11.77 -9.51
N ALA A 120 13.93 11.49 -8.63
CA ALA A 120 13.41 10.16 -8.38
C ALA A 120 12.75 9.52 -9.62
N ARG A 121 13.01 8.23 -9.84
CA ARG A 121 12.56 7.40 -10.97
C ARG A 121 11.49 6.40 -10.55
N LEU A 122 11.63 5.80 -9.37
CA LEU A 122 10.73 4.84 -8.75
C LEU A 122 10.30 3.70 -9.69
N GLU A 123 11.28 3.01 -10.29
CA GLU A 123 11.04 1.89 -11.21
C GLU A 123 10.39 0.68 -10.52
N ARG A 124 10.62 0.53 -9.21
CA ARG A 124 10.06 -0.52 -8.34
C ARG A 124 9.47 0.08 -7.06
N ASP A 125 8.54 -0.65 -6.45
CA ASP A 125 8.01 -0.35 -5.11
C ASP A 125 9.09 -0.25 -4.03
N THR A 126 10.21 -0.96 -4.18
CA THR A 126 11.37 -0.91 -3.27
C THR A 126 12.20 0.35 -3.41
N ASP A 127 12.19 1.01 -4.57
CA ASP A 127 13.08 2.15 -4.83
C ASP A 127 12.69 3.38 -4.01
N VAL A 128 11.47 3.40 -3.44
CA VAL A 128 10.97 4.47 -2.57
C VAL A 128 11.84 4.69 -1.33
N TYR A 129 12.46 3.63 -0.79
CA TYR A 129 13.30 3.73 0.40
C TYR A 129 14.65 4.42 0.12
N ASP A 130 15.14 4.33 -1.13
CA ASP A 130 16.44 4.88 -1.57
C ASP A 130 16.32 6.20 -2.36
N GLU A 131 15.21 6.44 -3.05
CA GLU A 131 15.00 7.64 -3.88
C GLU A 131 14.10 8.70 -3.23
N ALA A 132 13.19 8.33 -2.32
CA ALA A 132 12.25 9.26 -1.69
C ALA A 132 12.57 9.55 -0.21
N PHE A 133 11.74 10.38 0.44
CA PHE A 133 11.92 10.84 1.82
C PHE A 133 10.75 10.46 2.70
N SER A 134 10.94 9.59 3.69
CA SER A 134 9.90 9.35 4.69
C SER A 134 9.58 10.64 5.47
N LEU A 135 8.29 10.88 5.74
CA LEU A 135 7.84 12.00 6.56
C LEU A 135 8.48 11.98 7.96
N ASP A 136 8.71 10.79 8.51
CA ASP A 136 9.37 10.59 9.80
C ASP A 136 10.77 11.20 9.84
N ARG A 137 11.50 11.20 8.71
CA ARG A 137 12.80 11.86 8.59
C ARG A 137 12.71 13.38 8.76
N ILE A 138 11.56 13.97 8.45
CA ILE A 138 11.27 15.40 8.62
C ILE A 138 10.81 15.66 10.06
N LEU A 139 10.03 14.75 10.64
CA LEU A 139 9.65 14.80 12.06
C LEU A 139 10.89 14.73 12.98
N VAL A 140 11.85 13.87 12.68
CA VAL A 140 13.18 13.81 13.35
C VAL A 140 14.00 15.09 13.12
N ALA A 141 13.87 15.74 11.95
CA ALA A 141 14.59 17.00 11.69
C ALA A 141 14.04 18.19 12.51
N ILE A 142 12.75 18.19 12.87
CA ILE A 142 12.13 19.23 13.70
C ILE A 142 12.05 18.89 15.19
N GLU A 143 12.26 17.62 15.57
CA GLU A 143 12.25 17.15 16.96
C GLU A 143 13.06 18.03 17.93
N PRO A 144 14.24 18.58 17.58
CA PRO A 144 15.02 19.39 18.52
C PRO A 144 14.36 20.72 18.94
N ALA A 145 13.33 21.19 18.24
CA ALA A 145 12.64 22.45 18.57
C ALA A 145 11.73 22.32 19.80
N ARG A 146 11.61 23.41 20.57
CA ARG A 146 11.17 23.39 21.98
C ARG A 146 9.67 23.58 22.20
N LYS A 147 9.04 24.53 21.49
CA LYS A 147 7.64 24.95 21.71
C LYS A 147 6.69 24.48 20.61
N LEU A 148 7.09 24.57 19.34
CA LEU A 148 6.26 24.16 18.20
C LEU A 148 7.08 23.47 17.12
N ARG A 149 6.59 22.29 16.71
CA ARG A 149 7.15 21.46 15.64
C ARG A 149 6.07 21.32 14.56
N LEU A 150 6.13 22.12 13.50
CA LEU A 150 5.07 22.21 12.51
C LEU A 150 5.54 21.68 11.14
N VAL A 151 4.85 20.67 10.61
CA VAL A 151 4.99 20.28 9.19
C VAL A 151 3.73 20.70 8.43
N ILE A 152 3.91 21.29 7.25
CA ILE A 152 2.85 21.64 6.31
C ILE A 152 3.15 20.93 4.99
N LEU A 153 2.23 20.09 4.56
CA LEU A 153 2.33 19.29 3.34
C LEU A 153 1.25 19.74 2.35
N ASP A 154 1.64 20.61 1.42
CA ASP A 154 0.84 20.94 0.24
C ASP A 154 1.16 19.97 -0.91
N ALA A 155 0.89 18.69 -0.64
CA ALA A 155 1.29 17.58 -1.49
C ALA A 155 0.07 16.82 -2.04
N CYS A 156 -0.05 16.82 -3.37
CA CYS A 156 -1.08 16.07 -4.07
C CYS A 156 -0.81 14.56 -4.00
N ARG A 157 -1.90 13.79 -4.11
CA ARG A 157 -2.05 12.46 -3.52
C ARG A 157 -2.29 11.33 -4.55
N ASP A 158 -2.16 11.61 -5.84
CA ASP A 158 -2.12 10.57 -6.86
C ASP A 158 -0.67 10.18 -7.13
N ASN A 159 -0.26 8.97 -6.75
CA ASN A 159 1.09 8.46 -7.01
C ASN A 159 1.33 8.42 -8.54
N PRO A 160 2.17 9.32 -9.10
CA PRO A 160 2.24 9.47 -10.55
C PRO A 160 3.12 8.37 -11.19
N PHE A 161 3.81 7.58 -10.38
CA PHE A 161 4.58 6.39 -10.78
C PHE A 161 3.73 5.11 -10.71
N ALA A 162 2.50 5.13 -10.19
CA ALA A 162 1.69 3.93 -9.98
C ALA A 162 1.33 3.15 -11.27
N LYS A 163 1.54 3.74 -12.45
CA LYS A 163 1.36 3.11 -13.77
C LYS A 163 2.66 2.51 -14.36
N THR A 164 3.83 2.91 -13.85
CA THR A 164 5.16 2.54 -14.38
C THR A 164 5.99 1.72 -13.40
N MET A 165 5.76 1.93 -12.10
CA MET A 165 6.40 1.23 -10.98
C MET A 165 6.03 -0.26 -10.95
N LYS A 166 7.05 -1.11 -10.98
CA LYS A 166 6.92 -2.57 -10.87
C LYS A 166 6.77 -2.97 -9.41
N ARG A 167 5.72 -3.73 -9.07
CA ARG A 167 5.53 -4.26 -7.71
C ARG A 167 6.37 -5.52 -7.53
N THR A 168 7.36 -5.47 -6.64
CA THR A 168 8.27 -6.59 -6.34
C THR A 168 7.62 -7.62 -5.41
N LEU A 169 6.64 -7.21 -4.59
CA LEU A 169 5.80 -8.10 -3.80
C LEU A 169 4.31 -7.77 -4.00
N ALA A 170 3.48 -8.80 -4.17
CA ALA A 170 2.03 -8.65 -4.39
C ALA A 170 1.26 -8.17 -3.14
N THR A 171 1.90 -8.17 -1.97
CA THR A 171 1.31 -7.83 -0.67
C THR A 171 1.47 -6.37 -0.26
N ARG A 172 2.40 -5.60 -0.86
CA ARG A 172 2.59 -4.19 -0.48
C ARG A 172 1.49 -3.32 -1.08
N ALA A 173 0.75 -2.65 -0.21
CA ALA A 173 -0.24 -1.65 -0.59
C ALA A 173 0.45 -0.34 -1.02
N ILE A 174 -0.03 0.24 -2.12
CA ILE A 174 0.27 1.61 -2.53
C ILE A 174 -1.02 2.39 -2.37
N GLY A 175 -1.03 3.36 -1.47
CA GLY A 175 -2.24 4.14 -1.14
C GLY A 175 -2.56 5.19 -2.22
N GLN A 176 -3.83 5.58 -2.31
CA GLN A 176 -4.19 6.86 -2.95
C GLN A 176 -3.97 8.01 -1.97
N GLY A 177 -2.70 8.36 -1.82
CA GLY A 177 -2.27 9.60 -1.20
C GLY A 177 -1.15 9.45 -0.22
N LEU A 178 -1.40 9.99 0.96
CA LEU A 178 -0.55 9.95 2.14
C LEU A 178 -1.39 9.32 3.28
N ALA A 179 -0.81 8.38 4.01
CA ALA A 179 -1.39 7.78 5.20
C ALA A 179 -1.76 8.84 6.25
N LYS A 180 -2.71 8.48 7.12
CA LYS A 180 -2.92 9.16 8.40
C LYS A 180 -1.67 8.96 9.27
N VAL A 181 -1.06 10.04 9.75
CA VAL A 181 0.06 9.99 10.69
C VAL A 181 -0.33 10.71 11.98
N GLU A 182 -0.33 9.98 13.09
CA GLU A 182 -0.45 10.54 14.43
C GLU A 182 0.96 10.63 15.03
N PRO A 183 1.52 11.84 15.23
CA PRO A 183 2.84 11.97 15.83
C PRO A 183 2.81 11.53 17.29
N THR A 184 3.75 10.66 17.66
CA THR A 184 3.93 10.14 19.02
C THR A 184 4.53 11.17 19.98
N SER A 185 5.12 12.24 19.45
CA SER A 185 5.77 13.31 20.22
C SER A 185 4.83 14.49 20.48
N PRO A 186 4.85 15.08 21.70
CA PRO A 186 4.07 16.27 22.00
C PRO A 186 4.57 17.51 21.23
N ASN A 187 3.71 18.52 21.13
CA ASN A 187 3.95 19.79 20.46
C ASN A 187 4.25 19.68 18.95
N VAL A 188 3.85 18.57 18.32
CA VAL A 188 3.90 18.34 16.88
C VAL A 188 2.53 18.58 16.26
N LEU A 189 2.49 19.36 15.17
CA LEU A 189 1.35 19.43 14.24
C LEU A 189 1.80 19.07 12.82
N ILE A 190 0.96 18.31 12.11
CA ILE A 190 1.16 17.94 10.71
C ILE A 190 -0.11 18.34 9.95
N ALA A 191 -0.03 19.43 9.18
CA ALA A 191 -1.12 19.94 8.36
C ALA A 191 -1.00 19.44 6.91
N TYR A 192 -2.02 18.76 6.42
CA TYR A 192 -2.14 18.27 5.04
C TYR A 192 -3.14 19.13 4.27
N SER A 193 -2.85 19.44 3.00
CA SER A 193 -3.76 20.16 2.12
C SER A 193 -5.05 19.39 1.78
N ALA A 194 -5.05 18.06 1.94
CA ALA A 194 -6.23 17.20 1.89
C ALA A 194 -6.14 16.03 2.88
N LYS A 195 -7.29 15.65 3.47
CA LYS A 195 -7.45 14.52 4.39
C LYS A 195 -7.03 13.17 3.78
N ALA A 196 -6.76 12.20 4.65
CA ALA A 196 -6.47 10.81 4.27
C ALA A 196 -7.49 10.25 3.27
N GLY A 197 -7.01 9.63 2.19
CA GLY A 197 -7.84 9.04 1.12
C GLY A 197 -8.52 10.03 0.16
N SER A 198 -8.12 11.31 0.11
CA SER A 198 -8.68 12.31 -0.81
C SER A 198 -7.63 13.20 -1.46
N THR A 199 -7.77 13.57 -2.73
CA THR A 199 -6.78 14.38 -3.46
C THR A 199 -6.93 15.88 -3.19
N ALA A 200 -5.83 16.59 -3.03
CA ALA A 200 -5.80 18.06 -3.06
C ALA A 200 -5.87 18.57 -4.51
N ALA A 201 -6.25 19.84 -4.71
CA ALA A 201 -6.25 20.47 -6.02
C ALA A 201 -5.09 21.48 -6.14
N ASP A 202 -4.28 21.35 -7.19
CA ASP A 202 -3.27 22.35 -7.59
C ASP A 202 -3.89 23.74 -7.81
N GLY A 203 -5.18 23.79 -8.17
CA GLY A 203 -5.97 24.99 -8.37
C GLY A 203 -5.90 25.55 -9.79
N ASP A 204 -6.96 26.27 -10.21
CA ASP A 204 -7.06 26.90 -11.54
C ASP A 204 -6.27 28.24 -11.64
N GLY A 205 -5.44 28.54 -10.64
CA GLY A 205 -4.67 29.79 -10.51
C GLY A 205 -3.15 29.56 -10.43
N LYS A 206 -2.40 30.59 -10.06
CA LYS A 206 -0.92 30.54 -9.93
C LYS A 206 -0.41 29.73 -8.73
N ASN A 207 -1.29 29.52 -7.74
CA ASN A 207 -1.01 28.99 -6.40
C ASN A 207 -2.17 28.06 -6.01
N SER A 208 -1.92 27.10 -5.13
CA SER A 208 -2.94 26.18 -4.61
C SER A 208 -3.97 26.92 -3.72
N PRO A 209 -5.23 26.43 -3.63
CA PRO A 209 -6.22 26.99 -2.72
C PRO A 209 -5.77 26.93 -1.26
N PHE A 210 -5.03 25.88 -0.89
CA PHE A 210 -4.49 25.71 0.46
C PHE A 210 -3.43 26.75 0.77
N THR A 211 -2.45 26.94 -0.11
CA THR A 211 -1.39 27.93 0.11
C THR A 211 -1.90 29.37 0.08
N ILE A 212 -2.90 29.69 -0.76
CA ILE A 212 -3.60 30.98 -0.69
C ILE A 212 -4.21 31.19 0.70
N ALA A 213 -4.91 30.19 1.25
CA ALA A 213 -5.51 30.27 2.58
C ALA A 213 -4.46 30.34 3.71
N LEU A 214 -3.37 29.55 3.62
CA LEU A 214 -2.24 29.62 4.57
C LEU A 214 -1.63 31.01 4.60
N SER A 215 -1.34 31.60 3.43
CA SER A 215 -0.72 32.93 3.32
C SER A 215 -1.57 34.05 3.92
N LYS A 216 -2.89 33.84 4.01
CA LYS A 216 -3.88 34.76 4.56
C LYS A 216 -4.01 34.66 6.08
N PHE A 217 -4.05 33.45 6.64
CA PHE A 217 -4.35 33.24 8.06
C PHE A 217 -3.15 32.99 8.96
N LEU A 218 -2.09 32.30 8.48
CA LEU A 218 -0.90 32.03 9.31
C LEU A 218 -0.13 33.29 9.80
N PRO A 219 -0.02 34.41 9.05
CA PRO A 219 0.69 35.60 9.55
C PRO A 219 -0.16 36.48 10.47
N THR A 220 -1.36 36.05 10.89
CA THR A 220 -2.25 36.85 11.75
C THR A 220 -1.64 37.02 13.16
N PRO A 221 -1.33 38.24 13.61
CA PRO A 221 -0.70 38.44 14.91
C PRO A 221 -1.60 38.02 16.07
N GLY A 222 -1.07 37.20 16.98
CA GLY A 222 -1.78 36.70 18.15
C GLY A 222 -2.82 35.60 17.88
N LEU A 223 -2.93 35.10 16.65
CA LEU A 223 -3.83 33.98 16.33
C LEU A 223 -3.14 32.63 16.60
N ASP A 224 -3.68 31.87 17.55
CA ASP A 224 -3.26 30.48 17.80
C ASP A 224 -3.29 29.62 16.52
N VAL A 225 -2.23 28.83 16.33
CA VAL A 225 -2.01 28.07 15.10
C VAL A 225 -3.11 27.03 14.81
N ARG A 226 -3.77 26.47 15.83
CA ARG A 226 -4.90 25.52 15.62
C ARG A 226 -6.12 26.27 15.08
N ARG A 227 -6.40 27.47 15.61
CA ARG A 227 -7.46 28.35 15.08
C ARG A 227 -7.13 28.88 13.69
N ALA A 228 -5.87 29.20 13.40
CA ALA A 228 -5.43 29.57 12.06
C ALA A 228 -5.69 28.43 11.05
N PHE A 229 -5.32 27.19 11.37
CA PHE A 229 -5.63 26.03 10.51
C PHE A 229 -7.13 25.75 10.38
N GLY A 230 -7.94 26.05 11.39
CA GLY A 230 -9.40 26.03 11.29
C GLY A 230 -9.92 26.95 10.18
N TYR A 231 -9.52 28.23 10.19
CA TYR A 231 -9.89 29.17 9.13
C TYR A 231 -9.33 28.80 7.75
N VAL A 232 -8.13 28.20 7.69
CA VAL A 232 -7.55 27.66 6.45
C VAL A 232 -8.43 26.56 5.87
N ARG A 233 -8.85 25.57 6.67
CA ARG A 233 -9.76 24.50 6.24
C ARG A 233 -11.08 25.09 5.73
N ASP A 234 -11.68 26.00 6.50
CA ASP A 234 -13.01 26.53 6.20
C ASP A 234 -13.03 27.38 4.91
N GLU A 235 -11.95 28.14 4.64
CA GLU A 235 -11.80 28.86 3.36
C GLU A 235 -11.51 27.89 2.19
N VAL A 236 -10.69 26.84 2.37
CA VAL A 236 -10.44 25.85 1.28
C VAL A 236 -11.70 25.04 0.94
N LEU A 237 -12.48 24.63 1.94
CA LEU A 237 -13.78 23.99 1.74
C LEU A 237 -14.70 24.90 0.90
N LYS A 238 -14.82 26.17 1.30
CA LYS A 238 -15.60 27.18 0.58
C LYS A 238 -15.12 27.41 -0.86
N THR A 239 -13.81 27.62 -1.07
CA THR A 239 -13.24 27.92 -2.39
C THR A 239 -13.24 26.72 -3.34
N THR A 240 -13.12 25.49 -2.83
CA THR A 240 -13.13 24.28 -3.67
C THR A 240 -14.51 23.67 -3.87
N ASN A 241 -15.57 24.25 -3.29
CA ASN A 241 -16.93 23.72 -3.22
C ASN A 241 -16.99 22.34 -2.52
N ASN A 242 -16.36 22.24 -1.35
CA ASN A 242 -16.22 21.05 -0.50
C ASN A 242 -15.51 19.86 -1.17
N ARG A 243 -14.82 20.07 -2.29
CA ARG A 243 -14.03 19.01 -2.97
C ARG A 243 -12.72 18.70 -2.26
N GLN A 244 -12.14 19.66 -1.56
CA GLN A 244 -10.89 19.53 -0.81
C GLN A 244 -11.11 19.93 0.66
N GLU A 245 -10.70 19.05 1.57
CA GLU A 245 -10.79 19.27 3.01
C GLU A 245 -9.39 19.13 3.65
N PRO A 246 -8.71 20.25 3.96
CA PRO A 246 -7.45 20.21 4.71
C PRO A 246 -7.63 19.59 6.10
N PHE A 247 -6.61 18.87 6.57
CA PHE A 247 -6.68 18.17 7.86
C PHE A 247 -5.37 18.33 8.64
N VAL A 248 -5.47 18.49 9.96
CA VAL A 248 -4.31 18.60 10.86
C VAL A 248 -4.30 17.43 11.83
N TYR A 249 -3.15 16.76 11.94
CA TYR A 249 -2.91 15.71 12.93
C TYR A 249 -1.87 16.17 13.97
N GLY A 250 -1.87 15.51 15.13
CA GLY A 250 -1.00 15.84 16.26
C GLY A 250 -1.70 16.66 17.34
N SER A 251 -0.91 17.14 18.31
CA SER A 251 -1.42 17.82 19.50
C SER A 251 -0.42 18.83 20.05
N LEU A 252 -0.95 19.95 20.52
CA LEU A 252 -0.23 20.99 21.27
C LEU A 252 -0.76 21.05 22.71
N GLY A 253 0.07 21.56 23.63
CA GLY A 253 -0.35 21.89 24.99
C GLY A 253 -1.51 22.91 25.07
N GLY A 254 -1.98 23.16 26.29
CA GLY A 254 -3.15 24.02 26.55
C GLY A 254 -2.93 25.52 26.29
N GLU A 255 -1.68 25.95 26.08
CA GLU A 255 -1.33 27.35 25.78
C GLU A 255 -1.67 27.71 24.33
N ASP A 256 -2.02 28.97 24.06
CA ASP A 256 -2.18 29.49 22.70
C ASP A 256 -0.79 29.70 22.06
N VAL A 257 -0.56 29.11 20.89
CA VAL A 257 0.74 29.17 20.20
C VAL A 257 0.58 29.90 18.85
N PRO A 258 0.75 31.22 18.80
CA PRO A 258 0.68 31.99 17.56
C PRO A 258 2.02 32.00 16.81
N LEU A 259 1.99 31.87 15.47
CA LEU A 259 3.21 31.95 14.65
C LEU A 259 3.80 33.37 14.58
N VAL A 260 2.93 34.38 14.73
CA VAL A 260 3.27 35.80 14.85
C VAL A 260 2.79 36.28 16.22
N PRO A 261 3.70 36.69 17.13
CA PRO A 261 3.31 37.28 18.40
C PRO A 261 2.34 38.45 18.19
N ALA A 262 1.34 38.59 19.07
CA ALA A 262 0.48 39.77 19.06
C ALA A 262 1.36 41.03 19.23
N PRO A 263 1.11 42.12 18.48
CA PRO A 263 1.87 43.36 18.68
C PRO A 263 1.68 43.79 20.13
N ALA A 264 2.78 43.98 20.85
CA ALA A 264 2.77 44.38 22.25
C ALA A 264 2.02 45.71 22.39
N ARG A 265 0.74 45.65 22.78
CA ARG A 265 -0.10 46.83 22.98
C ARG A 265 0.60 47.66 24.06
N PRO A 266 1.01 48.91 23.77
CA PRO A 266 1.74 49.71 24.74
C PRO A 266 0.88 49.82 25.99
N ALA A 267 1.42 49.35 27.12
CA ALA A 267 0.72 49.42 28.40
C ALA A 267 0.39 50.90 28.66
N PRO A 268 -0.89 51.26 28.91
CA PRO A 268 -1.25 52.65 29.09
C PRO A 268 -0.49 53.22 30.29
N ALA A 269 0.36 54.22 30.04
CA ALA A 269 1.21 54.85 31.05
C ALA A 269 0.40 55.82 31.96
N ALA A 270 -0.68 55.30 32.54
CA ALA A 270 -1.66 56.01 33.35
C ALA A 270 -2.33 55.03 34.34
N ALA A 271 -1.52 54.40 35.20
CA ALA A 271 -1.98 53.48 36.25
C ALA A 271 -1.37 53.77 37.64
N ALA A 272 -0.91 55.01 37.86
CA ALA A 272 -0.86 55.54 39.22
C ALA A 272 -2.33 55.74 39.67
N ALA A 273 -2.71 55.13 40.80
CA ALA A 273 -4.10 55.00 41.26
C ALA A 273 -5.04 54.18 40.34
N ALA A 274 -4.64 52.95 40.00
CA ALA A 274 -5.65 51.89 39.92
C ALA A 274 -6.14 51.55 41.34
N PRO A 275 -7.46 51.40 41.60
CA PRO A 275 -7.93 50.76 42.82
C PRO A 275 -7.48 49.29 42.85
N ALA A 276 -7.49 48.67 44.02
CA ALA A 276 -7.13 47.26 44.17
C ALA A 276 -7.93 46.38 43.18
N ALA A 277 -7.27 45.37 42.61
CA ALA A 277 -7.89 44.46 41.66
C ALA A 277 -9.19 43.89 42.26
N PRO A 278 -10.31 43.85 41.51
CA PRO A 278 -11.55 43.29 42.02
C PRO A 278 -11.30 41.85 42.45
N ALA A 279 -11.72 41.50 43.66
CA ALA A 279 -11.60 40.15 44.19
C ALA A 279 -12.19 39.13 43.19
N PRO A 280 -11.62 37.92 43.08
CA PRO A 280 -12.07 36.92 42.11
C PRO A 280 -13.58 36.71 42.28
N THR A 281 -14.34 37.01 41.23
CA THR A 281 -15.78 36.76 41.25
C THR A 281 -16.01 35.25 41.20
N PRO A 282 -17.08 34.71 41.82
CA PRO A 282 -17.33 33.27 41.81
C PRO A 282 -17.42 32.65 40.39
N GLN A 283 -17.75 33.46 39.37
CA GLN A 283 -17.73 33.03 37.97
C GLN A 283 -16.31 32.88 37.39
N SER A 284 -15.32 33.62 37.89
CA SER A 284 -13.92 33.53 37.44
C SER A 284 -13.22 32.28 37.99
N GLU A 285 -13.51 31.90 39.23
CA GLU A 285 -13.04 30.66 39.85
C GLU A 285 -13.73 29.44 39.20
N ALA A 286 -15.07 29.47 39.09
CA ALA A 286 -15.84 28.43 38.41
C ALA A 286 -15.43 28.24 36.94
N ARG A 287 -14.94 29.29 36.26
CA ARG A 287 -14.36 29.17 34.92
C ARG A 287 -13.04 28.39 34.95
N ARG A 288 -12.10 28.82 35.79
CA ARG A 288 -10.75 28.23 35.88
C ARG A 288 -10.79 26.75 36.26
N ASP A 289 -11.66 26.41 37.20
CA ASP A 289 -11.75 25.04 37.70
C ASP A 289 -12.56 24.13 36.74
N TYR A 290 -13.45 24.72 35.92
CA TYR A 290 -14.05 24.04 34.76
C TYR A 290 -13.03 23.79 33.64
N GLU A 291 -12.16 24.77 33.34
CA GLU A 291 -11.06 24.61 32.39
C GLU A 291 -10.08 23.51 32.84
N LEU A 292 -9.79 23.40 34.14
CA LEU A 292 -9.04 22.28 34.71
C LEU A 292 -9.77 20.93 34.60
N ALA A 293 -11.08 20.89 34.86
CA ALA A 293 -11.87 19.67 34.68
C ALA A 293 -11.91 19.18 33.22
N LEU A 294 -11.91 20.11 32.26
CA LEU A 294 -11.76 19.81 30.82
C LEU A 294 -10.36 19.29 30.48
N GLN A 295 -9.29 19.82 31.07
CA GLN A 295 -7.92 19.31 30.88
C GLN A 295 -7.75 17.87 31.39
N ILE A 296 -8.40 17.52 32.51
CA ILE A 296 -8.38 16.16 33.07
C ILE A 296 -9.30 15.21 32.28
N GLY A 297 -10.31 15.75 31.59
CA GLY A 297 -10.96 15.09 30.45
C GLY A 297 -11.79 13.84 30.75
N ASN A 298 -12.25 13.65 31.99
CA ASN A 298 -13.01 12.45 32.39
C ASN A 298 -14.19 12.73 33.34
N LYS A 299 -15.06 11.71 33.50
CA LYS A 299 -16.27 11.78 34.35
C LYS A 299 -15.98 12.17 35.79
N SER A 300 -14.90 11.66 36.39
CA SER A 300 -14.56 11.93 37.79
C SER A 300 -14.19 13.39 38.02
N ALA A 301 -13.42 13.99 37.11
CA ALA A 301 -13.11 15.42 37.16
C ALA A 301 -14.35 16.30 36.94
N MET A 302 -15.21 15.92 36.00
CA MET A 302 -16.45 16.66 35.73
C MET A 302 -17.45 16.57 36.89
N ASN A 303 -17.52 15.41 37.57
CA ASN A 303 -18.30 15.23 38.80
C ASN A 303 -17.71 15.99 40.00
N ALA A 304 -16.38 16.03 40.15
CA ALA A 304 -15.72 16.82 41.19
C ALA A 304 -15.97 18.32 41.01
N PHE A 305 -15.91 18.81 39.76
CA PHE A 305 -16.31 20.17 39.42
C PHE A 305 -17.79 20.45 39.77
N LEU A 306 -18.71 19.53 39.43
CA LEU A 306 -20.13 19.67 39.75
C LEU A 306 -20.45 19.59 41.25
N ALA A 307 -19.63 18.90 42.04
CA ALA A 307 -19.75 18.89 43.49
C ALA A 307 -19.38 20.25 44.13
N GLN A 308 -18.38 20.93 43.58
CA GLN A 308 -17.96 22.27 44.00
C GLN A 308 -18.88 23.37 43.45
N TYR A 309 -19.33 23.22 42.20
CA TYR A 309 -20.14 24.18 41.45
C TYR A 309 -21.42 23.52 40.92
N PRO A 310 -22.44 23.30 41.76
CA PRO A 310 -23.65 22.55 41.39
C PRO A 310 -24.59 23.29 40.42
N SER A 311 -24.45 24.61 40.26
CA SER A 311 -25.32 25.44 39.42
C SER A 311 -24.54 26.56 38.72
N GLY A 312 -25.17 27.17 37.70
CA GLY A 312 -24.57 28.22 36.85
C GLY A 312 -24.16 27.72 35.46
N TYR A 313 -23.58 28.62 34.66
CA TYR A 313 -23.27 28.37 33.25
C TYR A 313 -22.32 27.17 33.05
N TYR A 314 -21.17 27.17 33.74
CA TYR A 314 -20.19 26.08 33.65
C TYR A 314 -20.72 24.75 34.21
N ALA A 315 -21.58 24.79 35.24
CA ALA A 315 -22.25 23.58 35.74
C ALA A 315 -23.15 22.95 34.68
N ASN A 316 -23.88 23.75 33.89
CA ASN A 316 -24.69 23.22 32.79
C ASN A 316 -23.81 22.61 31.68
N LEU A 317 -22.69 23.25 31.33
CA LEU A 317 -21.72 22.68 30.37
C LEU A 317 -21.08 21.38 30.88
N ALA A 318 -20.76 21.31 32.18
CA ALA A 318 -20.19 20.12 32.80
C ALA A 318 -21.14 18.91 32.75
N ARG A 319 -22.45 19.13 32.95
CA ARG A 319 -23.47 18.07 32.77
C ARG A 319 -23.52 17.57 31.34
N LEU A 320 -23.49 18.47 30.34
CA LEU A 320 -23.46 18.09 28.92
C LEU A 320 -22.20 17.31 28.53
N GLN A 321 -21.04 17.61 29.13
CA GLN A 321 -19.83 16.78 28.94
C GLN A 321 -19.96 15.42 29.63
N LEU A 322 -20.58 15.35 30.82
CA LEU A 322 -20.85 14.09 31.50
C LEU A 322 -21.78 13.18 30.67
N GLU A 323 -22.85 13.74 30.08
CA GLU A 323 -23.75 13.07 29.14
C GLU A 323 -23.00 12.56 27.90
N LYS A 324 -22.10 13.37 27.32
CA LYS A 324 -21.25 12.94 26.21
C LYS A 324 -20.36 11.74 26.60
N PHE A 325 -19.74 11.77 27.79
CA PHE A 325 -18.95 10.65 28.29
C PHE A 325 -19.80 9.42 28.64
N THR A 326 -21.07 9.55 29.03
CA THR A 326 -21.94 8.37 29.23
C THR A 326 -22.42 7.78 27.91
N ALA A 327 -22.67 8.60 26.89
CA ALA A 327 -22.97 8.14 25.54
C ALA A 327 -21.79 7.41 24.88
N GLU A 328 -20.56 7.90 25.07
CA GLU A 328 -19.35 7.25 24.54
C GLU A 328 -19.09 5.89 25.21
N ASP A 329 -19.10 5.80 26.55
CA ASP A 329 -18.95 4.52 27.26
C ASP A 329 -20.04 3.51 26.86
N ALA A 330 -21.29 3.97 26.68
CA ALA A 330 -22.38 3.12 26.20
C ALA A 330 -22.15 2.63 24.76
N ARG A 331 -21.57 3.46 23.89
CA ARG A 331 -21.17 3.09 22.52
C ARG A 331 -20.07 2.02 22.55
N VAL A 332 -19.01 2.24 23.32
CA VAL A 332 -17.90 1.27 23.48
C VAL A 332 -18.41 -0.06 24.04
N ALA A 333 -19.25 -0.04 25.08
CA ALA A 333 -19.84 -1.24 25.65
C ALA A 333 -20.77 -1.98 24.66
N ALA A 334 -21.51 -1.25 23.81
CA ALA A 334 -22.31 -1.85 22.75
C ALA A 334 -21.45 -2.50 21.65
N THR A 335 -20.35 -1.85 21.24
CA THR A 335 -19.39 -2.39 20.28
C THR A 335 -18.71 -3.66 20.81
N GLU A 336 -18.23 -3.67 22.05
CA GLU A 336 -17.65 -4.86 22.67
C GLU A 336 -18.66 -6.00 22.83
N LYS A 337 -19.91 -5.70 23.22
CA LYS A 337 -20.99 -6.70 23.27
C LYS A 337 -21.31 -7.28 21.89
N ALA A 338 -21.28 -6.47 20.84
CA ALA A 338 -21.44 -6.94 19.46
C ALA A 338 -20.27 -7.84 19.03
N ARG A 339 -19.03 -7.44 19.30
CA ARG A 339 -17.80 -8.21 19.02
C ARG A 339 -17.82 -9.58 19.70
N LEU A 340 -18.24 -9.64 20.97
CA LEU A 340 -18.38 -10.91 21.71
C LEU A 340 -19.51 -11.78 21.15
N ALA A 341 -20.65 -11.20 20.76
CA ALA A 341 -21.75 -11.95 20.13
C ALA A 341 -21.38 -12.49 18.73
N GLU A 342 -20.54 -11.77 17.98
CA GLU A 342 -19.99 -12.24 16.71
C GLU A 342 -18.98 -13.38 16.93
N GLN A 343 -18.08 -13.27 17.92
CA GLN A 343 -17.15 -14.34 18.28
C GLN A 343 -17.86 -15.63 18.73
N GLU A 344 -18.93 -15.52 19.53
CA GLU A 344 -19.74 -16.68 19.94
C GLU A 344 -20.43 -17.34 18.74
N ARG A 345 -21.00 -16.54 17.83
CA ARG A 345 -21.58 -17.04 16.56
C ARG A 345 -20.54 -17.73 15.69
N ALA A 346 -19.34 -17.17 15.58
CA ALA A 346 -18.23 -17.76 14.82
C ALA A 346 -17.78 -19.09 15.45
N ARG A 347 -17.70 -19.20 16.78
CA ARG A 347 -17.37 -20.47 17.46
C ARG A 347 -18.44 -21.53 17.19
N LEU A 348 -19.72 -21.20 17.36
CA LEU A 348 -20.84 -22.12 17.11
C LEU A 348 -20.92 -22.56 15.64
N ALA A 349 -20.62 -21.66 14.69
CA ALA A 349 -20.52 -21.99 13.27
C ALA A 349 -19.34 -22.94 12.98
N ALA A 350 -18.17 -22.70 13.59
CA ALA A 350 -17.00 -23.59 13.46
C ALA A 350 -17.24 -24.97 14.08
N GLU A 351 -17.86 -25.04 15.26
CA GLU A 351 -18.30 -26.30 15.87
C GLU A 351 -19.30 -27.06 14.98
N GLY A 352 -20.25 -26.35 14.36
CA GLY A 352 -21.20 -26.91 13.41
C GLY A 352 -20.52 -27.49 12.16
N ALA A 353 -19.59 -26.72 11.57
CA ALA A 353 -18.80 -27.16 10.43
C ALA A 353 -17.91 -28.39 10.77
N GLN A 354 -17.29 -28.41 11.94
CA GLN A 354 -16.49 -29.55 12.42
C GLN A 354 -17.36 -30.81 12.58
N LYS A 355 -18.54 -30.70 13.19
CA LYS A 355 -19.50 -31.82 13.34
C LYS A 355 -20.00 -32.33 11.98
N ALA A 356 -20.27 -31.42 11.02
CA ALA A 356 -20.64 -31.80 9.66
C ALA A 356 -19.49 -32.50 8.91
N GLN A 357 -18.25 -32.04 9.09
CA GLN A 357 -17.06 -32.69 8.51
C GLN A 357 -16.80 -34.07 9.11
N GLN A 358 -17.00 -34.25 10.43
CA GLN A 358 -16.93 -35.55 11.09
C GLN A 358 -18.00 -36.52 10.57
N ALA A 359 -19.26 -36.09 10.53
CA ALA A 359 -20.37 -36.89 10.01
C ALA A 359 -20.15 -37.29 8.53
N LYS A 360 -19.59 -36.40 7.71
CA LYS A 360 -19.18 -36.73 6.34
C LYS A 360 -18.05 -37.76 6.30
N ALA A 361 -16.98 -37.57 7.09
CA ALA A 361 -15.86 -38.52 7.14
C ALA A 361 -16.30 -39.92 7.59
N GLU A 362 -17.24 -40.01 8.53
CA GLU A 362 -17.87 -41.28 8.93
C GLU A 362 -18.71 -41.92 7.80
N ALA A 363 -19.46 -41.12 7.04
CA ALA A 363 -20.25 -41.60 5.92
C ALA A 363 -19.35 -42.10 4.78
N ASP A 364 -18.31 -41.33 4.43
CA ASP A 364 -17.29 -41.69 3.43
C ASP A 364 -16.54 -42.98 3.84
N ALA A 365 -16.22 -43.15 5.13
CA ALA A 365 -15.61 -44.37 5.66
C ALA A 365 -16.54 -45.60 5.56
N LYS A 366 -17.82 -45.46 5.96
CA LYS A 366 -18.83 -46.53 5.84
C LYS A 366 -19.10 -46.91 4.37
N ALA A 367 -19.09 -45.92 3.46
CA ALA A 367 -19.19 -46.16 2.02
C ALA A 367 -17.96 -46.92 1.47
N ALA A 368 -16.74 -46.57 1.90
CA ALA A 368 -15.52 -47.27 1.52
C ALA A 368 -15.48 -48.72 2.02
N GLU A 369 -15.96 -48.99 3.23
CA GLU A 369 -16.11 -50.36 3.76
C GLU A 369 -17.15 -51.17 2.97
N ALA A 370 -18.33 -50.60 2.73
CA ALA A 370 -19.37 -51.24 1.90
C ALA A 370 -18.88 -51.54 0.48
N ALA A 371 -18.12 -50.63 -0.13
CA ALA A 371 -17.50 -50.83 -1.45
C ALA A 371 -16.46 -51.97 -1.44
N ARG A 372 -15.65 -52.10 -0.38
CA ARG A 372 -14.74 -53.24 -0.21
C ARG A 372 -15.48 -54.57 -0.11
N LEU A 373 -16.52 -54.65 0.73
CA LEU A 373 -17.33 -55.86 0.89
C LEU A 373 -18.07 -56.24 -0.40
N ALA A 374 -18.54 -55.25 -1.18
CA ALA A 374 -19.13 -55.48 -2.49
C ALA A 374 -18.10 -56.01 -3.50
N ALA A 375 -16.90 -55.43 -3.55
CA ALA A 375 -15.82 -55.90 -4.41
C ALA A 375 -15.31 -57.31 -4.05
N GLU A 376 -15.36 -57.69 -2.78
CA GLU A 376 -15.01 -59.04 -2.31
C GLU A 376 -16.07 -60.08 -2.72
N ARG A 377 -17.35 -59.79 -2.54
CA ARG A 377 -18.46 -60.63 -3.04
C ARG A 377 -18.44 -60.77 -4.56
N ALA A 378 -18.14 -59.67 -5.29
CA ALA A 378 -18.01 -59.71 -6.74
C ALA A 378 -16.87 -60.65 -7.21
N LYS A 379 -15.76 -60.71 -6.47
CA LYS A 379 -14.68 -61.68 -6.74
C LYS A 379 -15.11 -63.12 -6.48
N GLN A 380 -15.86 -63.38 -5.39
CA GLN A 380 -16.40 -64.71 -5.07
C GLN A 380 -17.34 -65.20 -6.19
N VAL A 381 -18.32 -64.38 -6.60
CA VAL A 381 -19.24 -64.70 -7.71
C VAL A 381 -18.49 -64.93 -9.03
N ALA A 382 -17.46 -64.13 -9.33
CA ALA A 382 -16.63 -64.33 -10.52
C ALA A 382 -15.81 -65.64 -10.47
N GLN A 383 -15.33 -66.05 -9.29
CA GLN A 383 -14.64 -67.33 -9.09
C GLN A 383 -15.60 -68.52 -9.22
N GLU A 384 -16.81 -68.44 -8.66
CA GLU A 384 -17.86 -69.44 -8.83
C GLU A 384 -18.27 -69.61 -10.30
N GLN A 385 -18.48 -68.50 -11.02
CA GLN A 385 -18.79 -68.51 -12.45
C GLN A 385 -17.64 -69.10 -13.29
N ALA A 386 -16.38 -68.78 -12.96
CA ALA A 386 -15.23 -69.36 -13.63
C ALA A 386 -15.10 -70.88 -13.38
N ALA A 387 -15.36 -71.34 -12.14
CA ALA A 387 -15.37 -72.76 -11.80
C ALA A 387 -16.50 -73.52 -12.50
N ALA A 388 -17.71 -72.96 -12.54
CA ALA A 388 -18.85 -73.54 -13.26
C ALA A 388 -18.61 -73.59 -14.79
N ALA A 389 -18.00 -72.54 -15.36
CA ALA A 389 -17.60 -72.54 -16.77
C ALA A 389 -16.53 -73.60 -17.07
N GLU A 390 -15.58 -73.82 -16.15
CA GLU A 390 -14.56 -74.87 -16.30
C GLU A 390 -15.16 -76.28 -16.20
N GLN A 391 -16.02 -76.54 -15.21
CA GLN A 391 -16.77 -77.79 -15.12
C GLN A 391 -17.59 -78.06 -16.39
N LYS A 392 -18.22 -77.03 -16.96
CA LYS A 392 -18.92 -77.17 -18.24
C LYS A 392 -17.96 -77.52 -19.38
N ARG A 393 -16.80 -76.84 -19.51
CA ARG A 393 -15.80 -77.18 -20.54
C ARG A 393 -15.32 -78.63 -20.44
N GLN A 394 -15.12 -79.13 -19.22
CA GLN A 394 -14.72 -80.52 -18.97
C GLN A 394 -15.84 -81.51 -19.35
N ALA A 395 -17.10 -81.19 -19.06
CA ALA A 395 -18.25 -81.99 -19.48
C ALA A 395 -18.46 -81.98 -21.01
N ASP A 396 -18.35 -80.81 -21.65
CA ASP A 396 -18.45 -80.65 -23.11
C ASP A 396 -17.31 -81.41 -23.83
N ALA A 397 -16.09 -81.41 -23.27
CA ALA A 397 -14.96 -82.21 -23.77
C ALA A 397 -15.21 -83.72 -23.63
N ALA A 398 -15.68 -84.19 -22.46
CA ALA A 398 -16.02 -85.60 -22.25
C ALA A 398 -17.20 -86.08 -23.14
N LEU A 399 -18.07 -85.16 -23.57
CA LEU A 399 -19.09 -85.41 -24.58
C LEU A 399 -18.51 -85.46 -26.00
N ALA A 400 -17.53 -84.62 -26.33
CA ALA A 400 -16.84 -84.64 -27.61
C ALA A 400 -16.02 -85.94 -27.81
N ASP A 401 -15.31 -86.41 -26.79
CA ASP A 401 -14.59 -87.69 -26.82
C ASP A 401 -15.55 -88.88 -27.03
N ARG A 402 -16.74 -88.82 -26.42
CA ARG A 402 -17.82 -89.81 -26.65
C ARG A 402 -18.43 -89.73 -28.05
N ALA A 403 -18.53 -88.54 -28.64
CA ALA A 403 -18.98 -88.36 -30.02
C ALA A 403 -17.93 -88.87 -31.03
N ALA A 404 -16.64 -88.73 -30.75
CA ALA A 404 -15.56 -89.26 -31.60
C ALA A 404 -15.60 -90.80 -31.74
N THR A 405 -16.19 -91.51 -30.78
CA THR A 405 -16.33 -92.97 -30.80
C THR A 405 -17.54 -93.53 -31.55
N ASN A 406 -18.45 -92.71 -32.12
CA ASN A 406 -19.59 -93.22 -32.90
C ASN A 406 -19.90 -92.37 -34.14
N LYS A 407 -19.82 -92.99 -35.33
CA LYS A 407 -20.22 -92.39 -36.61
C LYS A 407 -20.86 -93.43 -37.53
N PRO A 408 -22.06 -93.14 -38.06
CA PRO A 408 -22.41 -93.44 -39.43
C PRO A 408 -22.76 -92.15 -40.21
N ALA A 409 -23.04 -92.27 -41.51
CA ALA A 409 -23.36 -91.15 -42.40
C ALA A 409 -24.46 -91.52 -43.39
N THR A 410 -25.19 -90.52 -43.91
CA THR A 410 -26.03 -90.62 -45.11
C THR A 410 -26.23 -89.25 -45.78
N ASP A 411 -26.73 -89.32 -47.01
CA ASP A 411 -26.62 -88.36 -48.11
C ASP A 411 -27.58 -87.14 -48.19
N GLN A 412 -27.07 -86.09 -48.85
CA GLN A 412 -27.68 -85.26 -49.92
C GLN A 412 -28.83 -84.23 -49.71
N ALA A 413 -28.54 -83.04 -50.25
CA ALA A 413 -29.33 -82.21 -51.19
C ALA A 413 -30.21 -81.01 -50.71
N ALA A 414 -30.49 -80.14 -51.71
CA ALA A 414 -31.50 -79.07 -51.79
C ALA A 414 -31.27 -77.69 -51.11
N THR A 415 -30.50 -76.85 -51.81
CA THR A 415 -30.73 -75.41 -52.09
C THR A 415 -31.95 -74.67 -51.51
N GLN A 416 -31.71 -73.43 -51.03
CA GLN A 416 -32.37 -72.19 -51.55
C GLN A 416 -31.60 -70.91 -51.12
N ALA A 417 -31.95 -69.73 -51.64
CA ALA A 417 -31.13 -68.51 -51.57
C ALA A 417 -31.93 -67.18 -51.54
N ALA A 418 -31.23 -66.07 -51.24
CA ALA A 418 -31.71 -64.68 -51.13
C ALA A 418 -32.61 -64.38 -49.90
N SER A 419 -32.79 -63.15 -49.40
CA SER A 419 -32.38 -61.81 -49.88
C SER A 419 -32.05 -60.83 -48.71
N ALA A 420 -31.78 -59.55 -49.02
CA ALA A 420 -31.61 -58.40 -48.10
C ALA A 420 -32.24 -57.14 -48.77
N PRO A 421 -32.27 -55.90 -48.20
CA PRO A 421 -31.93 -55.37 -46.84
C PRO A 421 -33.17 -54.58 -46.28
N PRO A 422 -33.09 -53.31 -45.80
CA PRO A 422 -32.41 -52.68 -44.63
C PRO A 422 -33.40 -52.23 -43.49
N ALA A 423 -32.93 -51.42 -42.52
CA ALA A 423 -33.69 -50.81 -41.39
C ALA A 423 -34.34 -49.43 -41.75
N PRO A 424 -35.04 -48.66 -40.87
CA PRO A 424 -35.43 -48.79 -39.43
C PRO A 424 -36.99 -48.65 -39.26
N PRO A 425 -37.68 -47.97 -38.29
CA PRO A 425 -37.37 -47.34 -36.98
C PRO A 425 -38.44 -47.54 -35.83
N ALA A 426 -38.40 -46.66 -34.80
CA ALA A 426 -39.48 -46.20 -33.88
C ALA A 426 -39.82 -46.97 -32.56
N ALA A 427 -40.48 -46.23 -31.65
CA ALA A 427 -40.95 -46.58 -30.28
C ALA A 427 -42.49 -46.25 -30.19
N PRO A 428 -43.26 -46.26 -29.05
CA PRO A 428 -42.88 -46.21 -27.62
C PRO A 428 -43.78 -47.02 -26.63
N GLU A 429 -43.69 -46.69 -25.32
CA GLU A 429 -44.64 -47.00 -24.20
C GLU A 429 -44.68 -48.45 -23.63
N LYS A 430 -45.06 -48.74 -22.37
CA LYS A 430 -45.13 -48.02 -21.06
C LYS A 430 -45.40 -49.06 -19.96
N THR A 431 -44.79 -48.94 -18.77
CA THR A 431 -45.50 -49.14 -17.47
C THR A 431 -44.73 -48.63 -16.25
N THR A 432 -45.49 -48.07 -15.30
CA THR A 432 -45.16 -47.74 -13.90
C THR A 432 -44.91 -49.01 -13.07
N THR A 433 -44.35 -49.01 -11.85
CA THR A 433 -44.25 -48.04 -10.73
C THR A 433 -42.79 -48.01 -10.18
N VAL A 434 -42.35 -47.29 -9.12
CA VAL A 434 -42.99 -46.58 -7.98
C VAL A 434 -42.29 -45.22 -7.73
N ALA A 435 -42.29 -44.69 -6.48
CA ALA A 435 -41.60 -43.45 -6.09
C ALA A 435 -40.83 -43.59 -4.77
N ALA A 436 -39.79 -42.77 -4.59
CA ALA A 436 -39.11 -42.49 -3.31
C ALA A 436 -38.75 -40.99 -3.26
N LEU A 437 -38.75 -40.39 -2.07
CA LEU A 437 -38.61 -38.94 -1.91
C LEU A 437 -37.19 -38.43 -2.25
N ALA A 438 -37.14 -37.31 -2.98
CA ALA A 438 -35.93 -36.52 -3.16
C ALA A 438 -36.10 -35.15 -2.49
N THR A 439 -35.20 -34.80 -1.57
CA THR A 439 -35.09 -33.45 -0.99
C THR A 439 -33.69 -32.91 -1.26
N GLY A 440 -33.56 -32.23 -2.40
CA GLY A 440 -32.42 -31.40 -2.80
C GLY A 440 -32.89 -30.50 -3.95
N PRO A 441 -32.37 -29.27 -4.08
CA PRO A 441 -32.73 -28.40 -5.19
C PRO A 441 -32.28 -29.01 -6.53
N PRO A 442 -33.04 -28.83 -7.63
CA PRO A 442 -32.72 -29.45 -8.90
C PRO A 442 -31.44 -28.85 -9.48
N GLU A 443 -30.55 -29.72 -9.96
CA GLU A 443 -29.23 -29.37 -10.52
C GLU A 443 -29.33 -28.32 -11.67
N VAL A 444 -30.43 -28.37 -12.42
CA VAL A 444 -30.81 -27.44 -13.50
C VAL A 444 -30.88 -25.97 -13.04
N ASP A 445 -31.36 -25.70 -11.82
CA ASP A 445 -31.45 -24.33 -11.29
C ASP A 445 -30.08 -23.79 -10.88
N VAL A 446 -29.17 -24.66 -10.44
CA VAL A 446 -27.77 -24.29 -10.15
C VAL A 446 -27.05 -23.91 -11.44
N VAL A 447 -27.19 -24.71 -12.51
CA VAL A 447 -26.59 -24.41 -13.82
C VAL A 447 -27.06 -23.05 -14.35
N LYS A 448 -28.37 -22.79 -14.37
CA LYS A 448 -28.95 -21.51 -14.84
C LYS A 448 -28.53 -20.33 -13.98
N SER A 449 -28.40 -20.53 -12.67
CA SER A 449 -27.89 -19.51 -11.74
C SER A 449 -26.42 -19.16 -12.04
N VAL A 450 -25.55 -20.16 -12.18
CA VAL A 450 -24.12 -19.97 -12.48
C VAL A 450 -23.93 -19.28 -13.83
N GLN A 451 -24.66 -19.71 -14.87
CA GLN A 451 -24.65 -19.05 -16.18
C GLN A 451 -25.11 -17.58 -16.11
N THR A 452 -26.18 -17.30 -15.36
CA THR A 452 -26.72 -15.94 -15.21
C THR A 452 -25.72 -15.01 -14.52
N GLU A 453 -25.06 -15.50 -13.46
CA GLU A 453 -24.01 -14.76 -12.74
C GLU A 453 -22.76 -14.57 -13.60
N LEU A 454 -22.31 -15.60 -14.34
CA LEU A 454 -21.20 -15.51 -15.30
C LEU A 454 -21.48 -14.48 -16.41
N ARG A 455 -22.74 -14.34 -16.85
CA ARG A 455 -23.16 -13.29 -17.79
C ARG A 455 -23.16 -11.91 -17.14
N ARG A 456 -23.62 -11.77 -15.89
CA ARG A 456 -23.57 -10.50 -15.13
C ARG A 456 -22.14 -9.98 -14.99
N VAL A 457 -21.17 -10.85 -14.68
CA VAL A 457 -19.75 -10.48 -14.58
C VAL A 457 -19.02 -10.39 -15.93
N GLY A 458 -19.74 -10.52 -17.06
CA GLY A 458 -19.23 -10.35 -18.43
C GLY A 458 -18.44 -11.53 -19.00
N CYS A 459 -18.41 -12.67 -18.30
CA CYS A 459 -17.63 -13.85 -18.70
C CYS A 459 -18.39 -14.83 -19.60
N LEU A 460 -19.73 -14.78 -19.62
CA LEU A 460 -20.58 -15.52 -20.56
C LEU A 460 -21.23 -14.58 -21.59
N THR A 461 -20.95 -14.84 -22.87
CA THR A 461 -21.49 -14.11 -24.03
C THR A 461 -22.68 -14.81 -24.70
N GLY A 462 -22.97 -16.06 -24.31
CA GLY A 462 -24.10 -16.83 -24.84
C GLY A 462 -25.42 -16.59 -24.11
N ALA A 463 -26.45 -17.30 -24.57
CA ALA A 463 -27.71 -17.41 -23.84
C ALA A 463 -27.54 -18.22 -22.54
N VAL A 464 -28.48 -18.04 -21.60
CA VAL A 464 -28.63 -18.91 -20.42
C VAL A 464 -29.62 -20.00 -20.82
N ASP A 465 -29.10 -21.12 -21.30
CA ASP A 465 -29.86 -22.30 -21.73
C ASP A 465 -30.22 -23.21 -20.53
N GLY A 466 -29.30 -23.34 -19.57
CA GLY A 466 -29.35 -24.31 -18.49
C GLY A 466 -28.54 -25.59 -18.75
N ASP A 467 -27.77 -25.65 -19.84
CA ASP A 467 -26.91 -26.77 -20.20
C ASP A 467 -25.44 -26.46 -19.87
N TRP A 468 -24.77 -27.32 -19.10
CA TRP A 468 -23.34 -27.14 -18.74
C TRP A 468 -22.37 -27.52 -19.88
N ASN A 469 -22.63 -26.95 -21.05
CA ASN A 469 -21.92 -27.15 -22.30
C ASN A 469 -20.53 -26.50 -22.32
N ALA A 470 -19.75 -26.78 -23.37
CA ALA A 470 -18.39 -26.29 -23.51
C ALA A 470 -18.26 -24.75 -23.58
N ALA A 471 -19.32 -24.00 -23.86
CA ALA A 471 -19.30 -22.53 -23.76
C ALA A 471 -19.32 -22.09 -22.30
N SER A 472 -20.24 -22.63 -21.49
CA SER A 472 -20.31 -22.40 -20.04
C SER A 472 -18.99 -22.73 -19.33
N GLN A 473 -18.36 -23.85 -19.71
CA GLN A 473 -17.05 -24.26 -19.19
C GLN A 473 -15.94 -23.26 -19.55
N ARG A 474 -15.90 -22.75 -20.79
CA ARG A 474 -14.96 -21.68 -21.18
C ARG A 474 -15.22 -20.38 -20.42
N SER A 475 -16.47 -20.01 -20.17
CA SER A 475 -16.83 -18.83 -19.38
C SER A 475 -16.40 -18.92 -17.92
N LEU A 476 -16.53 -20.09 -17.28
CA LEU A 476 -15.99 -20.29 -15.93
C LEU A 476 -14.44 -20.33 -15.93
N THR A 477 -13.82 -20.81 -17.01
CA THR A 477 -12.36 -20.75 -17.21
C THR A 477 -11.86 -19.30 -17.32
N LEU A 478 -12.57 -18.44 -18.07
CA LEU A 478 -12.27 -17.00 -18.17
C LEU A 478 -12.49 -16.31 -16.83
N PHE A 479 -13.59 -16.61 -16.11
CA PHE A 479 -13.80 -16.11 -14.76
C PHE A 479 -12.65 -16.49 -13.82
N ASN A 480 -12.25 -17.77 -13.77
CA ASN A 480 -11.09 -18.21 -12.98
C ASN A 480 -9.81 -17.42 -13.32
N ARG A 481 -9.55 -17.17 -14.61
CA ARG A 481 -8.38 -16.39 -15.07
C ARG A 481 -8.39 -14.94 -14.59
N TYR A 482 -9.53 -14.24 -14.67
CA TYR A 482 -9.61 -12.81 -14.33
C TYR A 482 -9.98 -12.53 -12.85
N ALA A 483 -10.66 -13.46 -12.18
CA ALA A 483 -10.98 -13.37 -10.75
C ALA A 483 -9.85 -13.89 -9.83
N GLY A 484 -8.89 -14.65 -10.38
CA GLY A 484 -7.82 -15.32 -9.64
C GLY A 484 -8.27 -16.60 -8.90
N THR A 485 -9.41 -17.19 -9.29
CA THR A 485 -10.02 -18.34 -8.59
C THR A 485 -9.64 -19.69 -9.23
N LYS A 486 -9.88 -20.77 -8.49
CA LYS A 486 -9.63 -22.17 -8.91
C LYS A 486 -10.87 -23.04 -8.71
N LEU A 487 -11.99 -22.62 -9.29
CA LEU A 487 -13.24 -23.38 -9.30
C LEU A 487 -13.13 -24.54 -10.28
N ASP A 488 -13.76 -25.69 -9.99
CA ASP A 488 -13.87 -26.77 -11.01
C ASP A 488 -14.69 -26.24 -12.19
N ILE A 489 -14.24 -26.59 -13.39
CA ILE A 489 -14.84 -26.19 -14.66
C ILE A 489 -15.80 -27.28 -15.17
N LYS A 490 -15.65 -28.53 -14.72
CA LYS A 490 -16.40 -29.69 -15.24
C LYS A 490 -17.85 -29.76 -14.76
N THR A 491 -18.17 -29.15 -13.62
CA THR A 491 -19.50 -29.18 -12.99
C THR A 491 -19.93 -27.79 -12.55
N ALA A 492 -21.23 -27.50 -12.58
CA ALA A 492 -21.80 -26.28 -12.01
C ALA A 492 -22.17 -26.54 -10.54
N ASN A 493 -21.29 -26.21 -9.61
CA ASN A 493 -21.53 -26.38 -8.18
C ASN A 493 -21.90 -25.06 -7.48
N VAL A 494 -22.39 -25.15 -6.24
CA VAL A 494 -22.81 -23.98 -5.44
C VAL A 494 -21.60 -23.10 -5.08
N ASP A 495 -20.43 -23.69 -4.86
CA ASP A 495 -19.18 -22.95 -4.59
C ASP A 495 -18.84 -21.98 -5.73
N ALA A 496 -19.04 -22.40 -6.99
CA ALA A 496 -18.85 -21.54 -8.16
C ALA A 496 -19.91 -20.45 -8.26
N LEU A 497 -21.16 -20.74 -7.89
CA LEU A 497 -22.24 -19.74 -7.88
C LEU A 497 -21.92 -18.59 -6.90
N ASP A 498 -21.56 -18.94 -5.66
CA ASP A 498 -21.33 -17.93 -4.63
C ASP A 498 -19.98 -17.21 -4.81
N ALA A 499 -18.96 -17.87 -5.36
CA ALA A 499 -17.70 -17.23 -5.75
C ALA A 499 -17.88 -16.18 -6.87
N VAL A 500 -18.80 -16.39 -7.82
CA VAL A 500 -19.14 -15.39 -8.86
C VAL A 500 -20.02 -14.27 -8.29
N ARG A 501 -20.98 -14.59 -7.42
CA ARG A 501 -21.80 -13.58 -6.70
C ARG A 501 -20.98 -12.63 -5.85
N LEU A 502 -19.90 -13.10 -5.23
CA LEU A 502 -18.99 -12.29 -4.41
C LEU A 502 -18.30 -11.17 -5.22
N LYS A 503 -18.31 -11.24 -6.56
CA LYS A 503 -17.80 -10.18 -7.44
C LYS A 503 -18.95 -9.29 -7.92
N GLN A 504 -19.09 -8.10 -7.33
CA GLN A 504 -20.18 -7.16 -7.64
C GLN A 504 -19.97 -6.39 -8.97
N SER A 505 -18.72 -6.19 -9.41
CA SER A 505 -18.36 -5.55 -10.69
C SER A 505 -18.22 -6.56 -11.83
N ARG A 506 -18.15 -6.08 -13.09
CA ARG A 506 -17.75 -6.89 -14.25
C ARG A 506 -16.31 -7.37 -14.06
N VAL A 507 -16.05 -8.65 -14.32
CA VAL A 507 -14.76 -9.32 -14.09
C VAL A 507 -14.03 -9.61 -15.40
N CYS A 508 -14.73 -10.11 -16.42
CA CYS A 508 -14.12 -10.34 -17.72
C CYS A 508 -14.20 -9.07 -18.60
N PRO A 509 -13.15 -8.74 -19.38
CA PRO A 509 -13.17 -7.63 -20.32
C PRO A 509 -14.14 -7.90 -21.48
N LEU A 510 -14.58 -6.84 -22.16
CA LEU A 510 -15.49 -6.95 -23.31
C LEU A 510 -14.79 -7.69 -24.46
N ALA A 511 -15.32 -8.85 -24.86
CA ALA A 511 -14.76 -9.65 -25.95
C ALA A 511 -15.10 -9.02 -27.30
N CYS A 512 -14.13 -8.33 -27.90
CA CYS A 512 -14.25 -7.73 -29.23
C CYS A 512 -13.79 -8.68 -30.34
N GLU A 513 -14.35 -8.50 -31.53
CA GLU A 513 -13.96 -9.26 -32.73
C GLU A 513 -12.50 -8.96 -33.15
N HIS A 514 -11.89 -9.89 -33.89
CA HIS A 514 -10.54 -9.71 -34.42
C HIS A 514 -10.47 -8.47 -35.32
N GLY A 515 -9.54 -7.56 -35.03
CA GLY A 515 -9.50 -6.20 -35.59
C GLY A 515 -10.00 -5.10 -34.65
N TYR A 516 -10.51 -5.43 -33.46
CA TYR A 516 -11.09 -4.48 -32.50
C TYR A 516 -10.58 -4.70 -31.07
N LYS A 517 -10.37 -3.61 -30.33
CA LYS A 517 -10.01 -3.61 -28.90
C LYS A 517 -11.13 -3.00 -28.06
N ALA A 518 -11.27 -3.43 -26.81
CA ALA A 518 -12.19 -2.81 -25.87
C ALA A 518 -11.67 -1.43 -25.43
N ASP A 519 -12.53 -0.41 -25.50
CA ASP A 519 -12.32 0.94 -24.97
C ASP A 519 -13.56 1.32 -24.15
N GLY A 520 -13.42 1.34 -22.82
CA GLY A 520 -14.54 1.40 -21.89
C GLY A 520 -15.52 0.23 -22.09
N ASP A 521 -16.71 0.54 -22.64
CA ASP A 521 -17.79 -0.41 -22.92
C ASP A 521 -18.11 -0.49 -24.43
N ARG A 522 -17.14 -0.16 -25.30
CA ARG A 522 -17.27 -0.22 -26.76
C ARG A 522 -16.05 -0.88 -27.42
N CYS A 523 -16.27 -1.57 -28.52
CA CYS A 523 -15.19 -2.09 -29.37
C CYS A 523 -14.73 -1.02 -30.37
N THR A 524 -13.47 -0.61 -30.29
CA THR A 524 -12.83 0.35 -31.20
C THR A 524 -11.88 -0.37 -32.16
N ARG A 525 -11.87 0.02 -33.43
CA ARG A 525 -11.04 -0.65 -34.45
C ARG A 525 -9.56 -0.41 -34.19
N ILE A 526 -8.77 -1.47 -34.24
CA ILE A 526 -7.31 -1.40 -34.10
C ILE A 526 -6.73 -0.94 -35.44
N VAL A 527 -5.96 0.15 -35.40
CA VAL A 527 -5.24 0.70 -36.56
C VAL A 527 -3.76 0.64 -36.25
N CYS A 528 -3.03 -0.20 -36.97
CA CYS A 528 -1.59 -0.33 -36.82
C CYS A 528 -0.85 0.77 -37.59
N ALA A 529 0.28 1.23 -37.06
CA ALA A 529 1.16 2.18 -37.73
C ALA A 529 1.87 1.53 -38.94
N GLU A 530 2.30 2.36 -39.91
CA GLU A 530 2.96 1.89 -41.14
C GLU A 530 4.14 0.94 -40.87
N GLY A 531 4.29 -0.07 -41.73
CA GLY A 531 5.25 -1.17 -41.55
C GLY A 531 4.86 -2.23 -40.50
N SER A 532 3.71 -2.07 -39.84
CA SER A 532 3.18 -3.00 -38.84
C SER A 532 1.89 -3.67 -39.33
N PHE A 533 1.68 -4.92 -38.95
CA PHE A 533 0.47 -5.71 -39.25
C PHE A 533 -0.19 -6.16 -37.95
N LEU A 534 -1.50 -6.40 -37.98
CA LEU A 534 -2.21 -6.99 -36.86
C LEU A 534 -1.97 -8.51 -36.86
N ASN A 535 -1.52 -9.06 -35.75
CA ASN A 535 -1.38 -10.51 -35.55
C ASN A 535 -2.67 -11.13 -35.00
N ASP A 536 -2.73 -12.46 -34.95
CA ASP A 536 -3.92 -13.22 -34.53
C ASP A 536 -4.34 -12.94 -33.06
N ASP A 537 -3.42 -12.44 -32.23
CA ASP A 537 -3.63 -12.02 -30.84
C ASP A 537 -4.14 -10.56 -30.70
N ASN A 538 -4.50 -9.90 -31.81
CA ASN A 538 -4.90 -8.48 -31.88
C ASN A 538 -3.79 -7.45 -31.53
N GLU A 539 -2.51 -7.83 -31.58
CA GLU A 539 -1.39 -6.90 -31.40
C GLU A 539 -0.78 -6.44 -32.74
N CYS A 540 -0.26 -5.21 -32.79
CA CYS A 540 0.37 -4.65 -33.98
C CYS A 540 1.89 -4.94 -34.02
N GLU A 541 2.30 -6.01 -34.70
CA GLU A 541 3.72 -6.37 -34.84
C GLU A 541 4.35 -5.76 -36.10
N LYS A 542 5.62 -5.32 -36.02
CA LYS A 542 6.40 -4.89 -37.20
C LYS A 542 6.90 -6.09 -38.00
N ARG A 543 6.71 -6.06 -39.32
CA ARG A 543 7.27 -7.10 -40.21
C ARG A 543 8.80 -7.10 -40.12
N ARG A 544 9.38 -8.11 -39.45
CA ARG A 544 10.82 -8.39 -39.53
C ARG A 544 11.12 -9.04 -40.88
N GLU A 545 11.85 -8.34 -41.73
CA GLU A 545 12.28 -8.86 -43.02
C GLU A 545 13.12 -10.13 -42.84
N ARG A 546 12.79 -11.20 -43.58
CA ARG A 546 13.55 -12.45 -43.52
C ARG A 546 14.90 -12.25 -44.22
N LYS A 547 15.97 -12.16 -43.42
CA LYS A 547 17.35 -12.21 -43.90
C LYS A 547 17.53 -13.45 -44.81
N PRO A 548 17.97 -13.30 -46.07
CA PRO A 548 17.94 -14.40 -47.03
C PRO A 548 18.93 -15.50 -46.62
N VAL A 549 18.42 -16.73 -46.51
CA VAL A 549 19.26 -17.93 -46.34
C VAL A 549 19.79 -18.31 -47.71
N ALA A 550 21.12 -18.33 -47.86
CA ALA A 550 21.74 -18.74 -49.11
C ALA A 550 21.35 -20.19 -49.45
N LYS A 551 20.81 -20.40 -50.66
CA LYS A 551 20.74 -21.75 -51.23
C LYS A 551 22.15 -22.27 -51.43
N ARG A 552 22.41 -23.48 -50.94
CA ARG A 552 23.60 -24.24 -51.26
C ARG A 552 23.28 -25.09 -52.47
N ASP A 553 23.62 -24.60 -53.66
CA ASP A 553 23.53 -25.42 -54.87
C ASP A 553 24.46 -26.62 -54.76
N SER A 554 23.99 -27.76 -55.26
CA SER A 554 24.54 -29.07 -54.95
C SER A 554 25.04 -29.80 -56.19
N ASP A 555 25.87 -29.15 -56.98
CA ASP A 555 26.59 -29.78 -58.10
C ASP A 555 27.93 -29.08 -58.38
N GLU A 556 28.95 -29.37 -57.55
CA GLU A 556 30.34 -29.45 -58.01
C GLU A 556 31.18 -30.24 -56.99
N ARG A 557 31.95 -31.23 -57.48
CA ARG A 557 32.70 -32.18 -56.63
C ARG A 557 34.16 -32.28 -57.11
N PRO A 558 35.07 -31.45 -56.57
CA PRO A 558 36.48 -31.48 -56.95
C PRO A 558 37.10 -32.87 -56.81
N SER A 559 37.97 -33.23 -57.76
CA SER A 559 38.56 -34.57 -57.83
C SER A 559 39.58 -34.80 -56.71
N ARG A 560 39.96 -36.07 -56.47
CA ARG A 560 40.96 -36.43 -55.47
C ARG A 560 42.40 -35.99 -55.81
N ARG A 561 42.67 -35.40 -56.99
CA ARG A 561 44.04 -35.07 -57.45
C ARG A 561 44.58 -33.71 -56.98
N ASP A 562 43.74 -32.77 -56.58
CA ASP A 562 44.17 -31.42 -56.18
C ASP A 562 44.55 -31.31 -54.68
N ARG A 563 44.59 -32.44 -53.97
CA ARG A 563 44.73 -32.49 -52.50
C ARG A 563 46.14 -32.74 -51.96
N GLU A 564 47.14 -32.88 -52.84
CA GLU A 564 48.52 -33.26 -52.48
C GLU A 564 49.56 -32.16 -52.77
N ARG A 565 49.17 -30.87 -52.76
CA ARG A 565 50.10 -29.77 -53.09
C ARG A 565 49.98 -28.48 -52.26
N ALA A 566 49.85 -28.59 -50.93
CA ALA A 566 50.01 -27.45 -50.01
C ALA A 566 50.35 -27.84 -48.55
N PHE A 567 51.38 -28.68 -48.34
CA PHE A 567 51.98 -28.87 -47.01
C PHE A 567 53.33 -28.15 -46.94
N HIS A 568 53.37 -26.95 -46.33
CA HIS A 568 54.44 -26.45 -45.45
C HIS A 568 54.12 -25.01 -45.01
N PRO A 569 54.35 -24.62 -43.73
CA PRO A 569 54.05 -23.28 -43.24
C PRO A 569 55.20 -22.30 -43.47
N GLN A 570 54.89 -21.05 -43.79
CA GLN A 570 55.82 -19.92 -43.62
C GLN A 570 55.14 -18.75 -42.90
N ARG A 571 55.97 -17.91 -42.27
CA ARG A 571 55.56 -16.83 -41.35
C ARG A 571 55.04 -15.62 -42.12
N GLU A 572 54.01 -14.97 -41.60
CA GLU A 572 53.75 -13.54 -41.87
C GLU A 572 54.44 -12.66 -40.81
N PRO A 573 54.81 -11.39 -41.14
CA PRO A 573 55.55 -10.52 -40.23
C PRO A 573 54.66 -9.77 -39.24
N GLN A 574 55.23 -9.41 -38.07
CA GLN A 574 54.57 -8.53 -37.10
C GLN A 574 54.66 -7.06 -37.54
N VAL A 575 53.56 -6.31 -37.37
CA VAL A 575 53.53 -4.84 -37.48
C VAL A 575 53.73 -4.24 -36.07
N PRO A 576 54.68 -3.33 -35.86
CA PRO A 576 54.91 -2.72 -34.55
C PRO A 576 53.94 -1.56 -34.28
N SER A 577 53.30 -1.57 -33.10
CA SER A 577 52.60 -0.41 -32.55
C SER A 577 53.54 0.43 -31.69
N ALA A 578 53.52 1.76 -31.87
CA ALA A 578 54.46 2.69 -31.24
C ALA A 578 54.19 2.94 -29.74
N GLU A 579 55.24 3.35 -29.03
CA GLU A 579 55.21 3.70 -27.61
C GLU A 579 54.48 5.03 -27.34
N VAL A 580 53.83 5.11 -26.16
CA VAL A 580 53.28 6.36 -25.61
C VAL A 580 54.00 6.66 -24.29
N PRO A 581 54.60 7.85 -24.10
CA PRO A 581 55.49 8.12 -22.98
C PRO A 581 54.76 8.38 -21.65
N ARG A 582 55.40 7.98 -20.54
CA ARG A 582 54.97 8.27 -19.17
C ARG A 582 55.44 9.67 -18.71
N PRO A 583 54.58 10.49 -18.09
CA PRO A 583 55.01 11.48 -17.10
C PRO A 583 55.10 10.85 -15.69
N GLN A 584 55.84 11.49 -14.78
CA GLN A 584 56.19 10.95 -13.46
C GLN A 584 55.14 11.29 -12.37
N GLY A 585 55.08 10.46 -11.33
CA GLY A 585 54.04 10.53 -10.31
C GLY A 585 54.20 11.61 -9.23
N ARG A 586 53.13 11.80 -8.46
CA ARG A 586 53.16 12.40 -7.12
C ARG A 586 52.47 11.44 -6.15
N ALA A 587 53.05 11.24 -4.98
CA ALA A 587 52.65 10.19 -4.03
C ALA A 587 51.41 10.55 -3.20
N ARG A 588 50.68 9.53 -2.72
CA ARG A 588 49.86 9.62 -1.50
C ARG A 588 49.62 8.23 -0.86
N ALA A 589 50.11 8.11 0.37
CA ALA A 589 49.78 7.17 1.46
C ALA A 589 49.12 5.81 1.14
N GLU A 590 49.82 4.73 1.49
CA GLU A 590 49.23 3.40 1.67
C GLU A 590 48.33 3.35 2.92
N GLY A 591 47.13 2.79 2.78
CA GLY A 591 46.08 2.85 3.81
C GLY A 591 45.39 1.53 4.13
N GLY A 592 45.99 0.38 3.78
CA GLY A 592 45.36 -0.94 3.92
C GLY A 592 44.86 -1.24 5.33
N GLY A 593 43.57 -1.57 5.44
CA GLY A 593 42.87 -2.01 6.66
C GLY A 593 41.54 -2.65 6.22
N SER A 594 41.04 -3.65 6.94
CA SER A 594 39.99 -4.56 6.46
C SER A 594 38.59 -3.94 6.33
N GLY A 595 38.42 -2.64 6.59
CA GLY A 595 37.15 -1.91 6.50
C GLY A 595 36.10 -2.29 7.56
N GLN A 596 36.34 -3.36 8.32
CA GLN A 596 35.44 -3.87 9.35
C GLN A 596 35.50 -3.01 10.63
N ILE A 597 34.33 -2.84 11.25
CA ILE A 597 34.15 -2.11 12.52
C ILE A 597 33.54 -3.07 13.53
N MET A 598 34.15 -3.14 14.71
CA MET A 598 33.63 -3.86 15.87
C MET A 598 32.92 -2.88 16.80
N CYS A 599 31.73 -3.22 17.28
CA CYS A 599 31.01 -2.45 18.28
C CYS A 599 30.72 -3.33 19.51
N ASP A 600 30.91 -2.77 20.70
CA ASP A 600 30.41 -3.31 21.96
C ASP A 600 29.19 -2.50 22.45
N ALA A 601 28.78 -2.69 23.70
CA ALA A 601 27.62 -2.01 24.28
C ALA A 601 27.83 -0.49 24.52
N TYR A 602 29.05 0.03 24.36
CA TYR A 602 29.41 1.41 24.70
C TYR A 602 30.19 2.15 23.61
N LEU A 603 30.95 1.45 22.74
CA LEU A 603 31.73 2.09 21.67
C LEU A 603 31.85 1.24 20.39
N CYS A 604 32.14 1.91 19.26
CA CYS A 604 32.51 1.28 17.98
C CYS A 604 33.94 1.67 17.59
N ARG A 605 34.74 0.72 17.12
CA ARG A 605 36.13 0.93 16.64
C ARG A 605 36.45 0.10 15.39
N PRO A 606 37.38 0.52 14.53
CA PRO A 606 37.88 -0.33 13.46
C PRO A 606 38.59 -1.58 14.00
N VAL A 607 38.54 -2.65 13.21
CA VAL A 607 39.29 -3.90 13.40
C VAL A 607 40.79 -3.65 13.16
N ARG A 608 41.64 -4.30 13.96
CA ARG A 608 43.11 -4.16 13.90
C ARG A 608 43.68 -4.75 12.61
N ARG A 609 44.80 -4.21 12.13
CA ARG A 609 45.55 -4.79 11.00
C ARG A 609 45.99 -6.22 11.36
N GLY A 610 45.73 -7.18 10.47
CA GLY A 610 45.95 -8.62 10.70
C GLY A 610 44.72 -9.36 11.26
N CYS A 611 43.66 -8.65 11.64
CA CYS A 611 42.47 -9.24 12.26
C CYS A 611 41.23 -9.12 11.37
N HIS A 612 40.25 -9.98 11.65
CA HIS A 612 38.95 -10.05 10.99
C HIS A 612 37.86 -10.40 12.02
N LEU A 613 36.59 -10.10 11.71
CA LEU A 613 35.46 -10.50 12.55
C LEU A 613 34.96 -11.90 12.19
N GLU A 614 34.87 -12.78 13.18
CA GLU A 614 34.18 -14.06 13.10
C GLU A 614 32.83 -13.98 13.83
N TYR A 615 31.75 -14.40 13.16
CA TYR A 615 30.41 -14.44 13.75
C TYR A 615 30.20 -15.76 14.50
N ARG A 616 30.04 -15.69 15.82
CA ARG A 616 29.67 -16.82 16.68
C ARG A 616 28.31 -16.52 17.30
N GLY A 617 27.25 -16.97 16.63
CA GLY A 617 25.88 -16.61 16.93
C GLY A 617 25.42 -16.98 18.35
N GLY A 618 24.69 -16.08 18.99
CA GLY A 618 24.14 -16.25 20.34
C GLY A 618 23.00 -15.26 20.61
N GLY A 619 21.78 -15.62 20.20
CA GLY A 619 20.59 -14.77 20.33
C GLY A 619 19.86 -14.92 21.66
N GLY A 620 20.47 -14.48 22.76
CA GLY A 620 19.80 -14.34 24.06
C GLY A 620 19.20 -12.93 24.26
N PRO A 621 18.17 -12.75 25.12
CA PRO A 621 17.57 -11.45 25.39
C PRO A 621 18.48 -10.58 26.29
N GLY A 622 19.60 -10.08 25.73
CA GLY A 622 20.64 -9.44 26.55
C GLY A 622 21.80 -8.76 25.80
N GLY A 623 21.58 -8.19 24.61
CA GLY A 623 22.53 -7.30 23.93
C GLY A 623 23.48 -7.96 22.91
N ASN A 624 24.00 -7.14 21.99
CA ASN A 624 24.84 -7.58 20.86
C ASN A 624 26.27 -7.94 21.29
N THR A 625 26.62 -9.23 21.27
CA THR A 625 28.02 -9.71 21.43
C THR A 625 28.41 -10.85 20.47
N GLY A 626 27.63 -11.11 19.41
CA GLY A 626 27.82 -12.24 18.50
C GLY A 626 28.99 -12.15 17.48
N ASN A 627 29.81 -11.09 17.53
CA ASN A 627 30.97 -10.90 16.65
C ASN A 627 32.25 -10.82 17.49
N VAL A 628 33.26 -11.64 17.16
CA VAL A 628 34.56 -11.66 17.86
C VAL A 628 35.68 -11.26 16.88
N GLU A 629 36.60 -10.41 17.32
CA GLU A 629 37.81 -10.06 16.55
C GLU A 629 38.85 -11.18 16.67
N VAL A 630 39.13 -11.85 15.55
CA VAL A 630 40.11 -12.94 15.44
C VAL A 630 41.32 -12.45 14.64
N CYS A 631 42.50 -12.55 15.25
CA CYS A 631 43.78 -12.17 14.67
C CYS A 631 44.61 -13.42 14.38
N ASN A 632 45.30 -13.43 13.23
CA ASN A 632 46.29 -14.44 12.85
C ASN A 632 47.71 -13.87 12.95
#